data_AF-A0A0C2Z3F2-F1
#
_entry.id   AF-A0A0C2Z3F2-F1
#
_cell.length_a   1.000
_cell.length_b   1.000
_cell.length_c   1.000
_cell.angle_alpha   90.00
_cell.angle_beta   90.00
_cell.angle_gamma   90.00
#
_symmetry.space_group_name_H-M   'P 1'
#
loop_
_entity.id
_entity.type
_entity.pdbx_description
1 polymer ?
#
loop_
_entity_poly.entity_id
_entity_poly.type
_entity_poly.pdbx_seq_one_letter_code
_entity_poly.pdbx_strand_id
1 'polypeptide(L)'
;MSEEIDFSDITRDDILKAFIKYDEMKINNQLNNHRQAKDYLLFWNSQEYPHKYIVGIAYSLKYNQEPLDNTYYNSTGHHKRSAQWCIEKNGFILYADKKYKEYLQKKYDNQKTIDTYYSDLKKAIKIFQNIEKLKNKDLNEIFKSMSNSDVSFEEYDKSQKELGFNDKSLFNTLKTKAKTYLEAIKENNNTDKNQDGDDEMPKNPKQTQPLNQILYGPPGTGKTYNTINKALEVIYNCRENDILQKIQDDTNISQELKDIKDEREIVKKVFEYYKELGQIEFVTFHQSYGYEEFVEGIRADLGSGDIKYNRLIG
;
A
#
# COMPACT_ATOMS: atom_id res chain seq x y z
N MET A 1 20.87 -5.44 -40.14
CA MET A 1 19.61 -6.00 -39.63
C MET A 1 19.87 -6.44 -38.20
N SER A 2 19.43 -5.68 -37.21
CA SER A 2 19.47 -6.14 -35.82
C SER A 2 18.40 -7.21 -35.67
N GLU A 3 18.78 -8.47 -35.45
CA GLU A 3 17.83 -9.51 -35.06
C GLU A 3 17.13 -9.07 -33.78
N GLU A 4 15.80 -9.07 -33.82
CA GLU A 4 14.98 -8.71 -32.68
C GLU A 4 15.08 -9.82 -31.63
N ILE A 5 15.52 -9.48 -30.41
CA ILE A 5 15.64 -10.46 -29.33
C ILE A 5 14.24 -10.85 -28.85
N ASP A 6 13.87 -12.12 -29.03
CA ASP A 6 12.61 -12.70 -28.55
C ASP A 6 12.79 -13.34 -27.16
N PHE A 7 11.88 -13.01 -26.24
CA PHE A 7 11.85 -13.56 -24.88
C PHE A 7 10.68 -14.55 -24.67
N SER A 8 9.94 -14.90 -25.72
CA SER A 8 8.77 -15.79 -25.65
C SER A 8 9.07 -17.11 -24.96
N ASP A 9 10.25 -17.66 -25.20
CA ASP A 9 10.62 -19.00 -24.79
C ASP A 9 11.32 -19.02 -23.43
N ILE A 10 11.64 -17.86 -22.85
CA ILE A 10 12.22 -17.76 -21.51
C ILE A 10 11.23 -18.29 -20.48
N THR A 11 11.70 -19.22 -19.65
CA THR A 11 10.90 -19.86 -18.59
C THR A 11 11.21 -19.29 -17.21
N ARG A 12 10.37 -19.63 -16.22
CA ARG A 12 10.60 -19.28 -14.82
C ARG A 12 11.92 -19.84 -14.30
N ASP A 13 12.28 -21.06 -14.70
CA ASP A 13 13.55 -21.70 -14.30
C ASP A 13 14.76 -20.95 -14.87
N ASP A 14 14.68 -20.48 -16.12
CA ASP A 14 15.72 -19.66 -16.74
C ASP A 14 15.95 -18.36 -15.93
N ILE A 15 14.87 -17.72 -15.46
CA ILE A 15 14.94 -16.51 -14.63
C ILE A 15 15.50 -16.82 -13.23
N LEU A 16 15.15 -17.96 -12.63
CA LEU A 16 15.71 -18.37 -11.33
C LEU A 16 17.23 -18.58 -11.41
N LYS A 17 17.70 -19.26 -12.47
CA LYS A 17 19.14 -19.40 -12.76
C LYS A 17 19.81 -18.05 -12.98
N ALA A 18 19.12 -17.11 -13.63
CA ALA A 18 19.65 -15.78 -13.88
C ALA A 18 19.89 -14.97 -12.59
N PHE A 19 19.05 -15.13 -11.55
CA PHE A 19 19.32 -14.49 -10.24
C PHE A 19 20.61 -15.00 -9.61
N ILE A 20 20.80 -16.32 -9.58
CA ILE A 20 22.03 -16.94 -9.05
C ILE A 20 23.24 -16.42 -9.82
N LYS A 21 23.14 -16.40 -11.14
CA LYS A 21 24.24 -15.92 -12.00
C LYS A 21 24.54 -14.44 -11.80
N TYR A 22 23.51 -13.62 -11.60
CA TYR A 22 23.68 -12.20 -11.29
C TYR A 22 24.46 -11.99 -9.99
N ASP A 23 24.16 -12.76 -8.94
CA ASP A 23 24.86 -12.68 -7.65
C ASP A 23 26.34 -13.08 -7.78
N GLU A 24 26.65 -14.14 -8.54
CA GLU A 24 28.03 -14.52 -8.87
C GLU A 24 28.78 -13.38 -9.58
N MET A 25 28.17 -12.81 -10.61
CA MET A 25 28.77 -11.71 -11.38
C MET A 25 28.97 -10.46 -10.52
N LYS A 26 28.06 -10.20 -9.58
CA LYS A 26 28.16 -9.09 -8.63
C LYS A 26 29.35 -9.25 -7.68
N ILE A 27 29.53 -10.45 -7.13
CA ILE A 27 30.66 -10.78 -6.23
C ILE A 27 31.99 -10.62 -6.98
N ASN A 28 32.03 -11.01 -8.25
CA ASN A 28 33.24 -10.95 -9.08
C ASN A 28 33.49 -9.57 -9.72
N ASN A 29 32.71 -8.54 -9.38
CA ASN A 29 32.79 -7.21 -10.00
C ASN A 29 32.64 -7.20 -11.53
N GLN A 30 31.87 -8.14 -12.08
CA GLN A 30 31.61 -8.28 -13.52
C GLN A 30 30.34 -7.54 -13.97
N LEU A 31 29.70 -6.79 -13.06
CA LEU A 31 28.54 -5.95 -13.36
C LEU A 31 28.96 -4.52 -13.72
N ASN A 32 28.30 -3.95 -14.73
CA ASN A 32 28.58 -2.58 -15.16
C ASN A 32 27.87 -1.56 -14.24
N ASN A 33 28.64 -0.74 -13.52
CA ASN A 33 28.16 0.17 -12.46
C ASN A 33 27.37 1.39 -12.97
N HIS A 34 27.42 1.72 -14.26
CA HIS A 34 26.90 2.99 -14.79
C HIS A 34 25.39 3.01 -15.10
N ARG A 35 24.64 1.95 -14.83
CA ARG A 35 23.22 1.86 -15.24
C ARG A 35 22.34 1.24 -14.16
N GLN A 36 22.16 1.96 -13.06
CA GLN A 36 21.14 1.61 -12.07
C GLN A 36 19.74 1.73 -12.70
N ALA A 37 18.90 0.71 -12.53
CA ALA A 37 17.52 0.72 -12.96
C ALA A 37 16.73 1.74 -12.11
N LYS A 38 16.54 2.96 -12.63
CA LYS A 38 15.81 4.01 -11.91
C LYS A 38 14.29 3.80 -11.88
N ASP A 39 13.75 2.98 -12.80
CA ASP A 39 12.30 2.94 -13.04
C ASP A 39 11.59 1.68 -12.51
N TYR A 40 12.26 0.53 -12.47
CA TYR A 40 11.64 -0.75 -12.08
C TYR A 40 12.61 -1.63 -11.28
N LEU A 41 12.15 -2.13 -10.16
CA LEU A 41 12.87 -2.96 -9.21
C LEU A 41 12.26 -4.37 -9.22
N LEU A 42 13.02 -5.40 -9.52
CA LEU A 42 12.57 -6.79 -9.38
C LEU A 42 12.98 -7.29 -8.00
N PHE A 43 12.02 -7.73 -7.19
CA PHE A 43 12.32 -8.32 -5.87
C PHE A 43 12.33 -9.84 -5.94
N TRP A 44 13.43 -10.43 -5.51
CA TRP A 44 13.53 -11.88 -5.34
C TRP A 44 14.41 -12.20 -4.14
N ASN A 45 13.98 -13.15 -3.30
CA ASN A 45 14.74 -13.60 -2.12
C ASN A 45 15.24 -12.43 -1.23
N SER A 46 14.37 -11.45 -0.97
CA SER A 46 14.68 -10.24 -0.18
C SER A 46 15.78 -9.32 -0.76
N GLN A 47 16.12 -9.49 -2.04
CA GLN A 47 17.08 -8.67 -2.77
C GLN A 47 16.45 -7.98 -3.99
N GLU A 48 17.09 -6.88 -4.40
CA GLU A 48 16.68 -6.05 -5.54
C GLU A 48 17.54 -6.36 -6.76
N TYR A 49 16.87 -6.60 -7.88
CA TYR A 49 17.49 -6.90 -9.16
C TYR A 49 17.03 -5.94 -10.25
N PRO A 50 17.94 -5.51 -11.14
CA PRO A 50 17.56 -4.81 -12.36
C PRO A 50 16.94 -5.81 -13.34
N HIS A 51 15.62 -5.77 -13.50
CA HIS A 51 14.86 -6.72 -14.34
C HIS A 51 15.42 -6.93 -15.76
N LYS A 52 15.88 -5.86 -16.42
CA LYS A 52 16.52 -5.96 -17.75
C LYS A 52 17.76 -6.85 -17.74
N TYR A 53 18.59 -6.72 -16.71
CA TYR A 53 19.78 -7.56 -16.55
C TYR A 53 19.39 -9.01 -16.32
N ILE A 54 18.38 -9.26 -15.48
CA ILE A 54 17.91 -10.61 -15.21
C ILE A 54 17.40 -11.29 -16.48
N VAL A 55 16.58 -10.60 -17.28
CA VAL A 55 16.10 -11.15 -18.56
C VAL A 55 17.24 -11.36 -19.55
N GLY A 56 18.20 -10.43 -19.62
CA GLY A 56 19.39 -10.58 -20.48
C GLY A 56 20.26 -11.78 -20.08
N ILE A 57 20.50 -11.97 -18.78
CA ILE A 57 21.23 -13.13 -18.26
C ILE A 57 20.45 -14.43 -18.55
N ALA A 58 19.13 -14.45 -18.31
CA ALA A 58 18.29 -15.61 -18.58
C ALA A 58 18.36 -16.03 -20.06
N TYR A 59 18.27 -15.06 -20.98
CA TYR A 59 18.42 -15.29 -22.41
C TYR A 59 19.81 -15.85 -22.75
N SER A 60 20.87 -15.24 -22.21
CA SER A 60 22.24 -15.66 -22.48
C SER A 60 22.51 -17.08 -22.01
N LEU A 61 22.05 -17.42 -20.79
CA LEU A 61 22.15 -18.76 -20.24
C LEU A 61 21.37 -19.79 -21.07
N LYS A 62 20.17 -19.44 -21.55
CA LYS A 62 19.33 -20.35 -22.34
C LYS A 62 19.94 -20.70 -23.70
N TYR A 63 20.54 -19.72 -24.37
CA TYR A 63 21.13 -19.89 -25.70
C TYR A 63 22.64 -20.14 -25.68
N ASN A 64 23.23 -20.43 -24.52
CA ASN A 64 24.67 -20.65 -24.35
C ASN A 64 25.54 -19.51 -24.91
N GLN A 65 25.09 -18.27 -24.71
CA GLN A 65 25.82 -17.06 -25.10
C GLN A 65 26.51 -16.45 -23.88
N GLU A 66 27.60 -15.71 -24.12
CA GLU A 66 28.16 -14.80 -23.11
C GLU A 66 27.06 -13.87 -22.59
N PRO A 67 27.03 -13.53 -21.30
CA PRO A 67 26.02 -12.63 -20.73
C PRO A 67 25.92 -11.37 -21.58
N LEU A 68 24.75 -11.15 -22.18
CA LEU A 68 24.48 -10.06 -23.12
C LEU A 68 25.13 -8.77 -22.62
N ASP A 69 26.13 -8.28 -23.35
CA ASP A 69 26.67 -6.94 -23.11
C ASP A 69 25.50 -5.98 -23.21
N ASN A 70 25.25 -5.26 -22.11
CA ASN A 70 24.15 -4.32 -22.00
C ASN A 70 24.24 -3.22 -23.10
N THR A 71 25.40 -3.03 -23.73
CA THR A 71 25.57 -2.18 -24.91
C THR A 71 24.85 -2.74 -26.14
N TYR A 72 25.00 -4.04 -26.42
CA TYR A 72 24.26 -4.74 -27.47
C TYR A 72 22.76 -4.82 -27.14
N TYR A 73 22.41 -5.15 -25.90
CA TYR A 73 21.02 -5.22 -25.41
C TYR A 73 20.25 -3.90 -25.51
N ASN A 74 20.92 -2.74 -25.34
CA ASN A 74 20.28 -1.44 -25.48
C ASN A 74 20.30 -0.91 -26.93
N SER A 75 21.18 -1.44 -27.79
CA SER A 75 21.30 -1.03 -29.20
C SER A 75 20.14 -1.51 -30.09
N THR A 76 19.34 -2.47 -29.61
CA THR A 76 18.22 -3.10 -30.33
C THR A 76 16.85 -2.47 -30.02
N GLY A 77 16.79 -1.38 -29.25
CA GLY A 77 15.69 -0.39 -29.30
C GLY A 77 14.39 -0.67 -28.52
N HIS A 78 13.99 -1.93 -28.24
CA HIS A 78 12.61 -2.20 -27.76
C HIS A 78 12.44 -3.02 -26.47
N HIS A 79 13.50 -3.41 -25.77
CA HIS A 79 13.38 -4.44 -24.70
C HIS A 79 12.88 -4.00 -23.31
N LYS A 80 12.50 -2.73 -23.06
CA LYS A 80 11.94 -2.35 -21.73
C LYS A 80 10.60 -3.03 -21.47
N ARG A 81 9.67 -2.96 -22.42
CA ARG A 81 8.35 -3.62 -22.32
C ARG A 81 8.47 -5.12 -22.47
N SER A 82 9.32 -5.62 -23.37
CA SER A 82 9.52 -7.06 -23.58
C SER A 82 10.17 -7.74 -22.36
N ALA A 83 11.11 -7.09 -21.69
CA ALA A 83 11.68 -7.59 -20.44
C ALA A 83 10.65 -7.57 -19.31
N GLN A 84 9.84 -6.51 -19.19
CA GLN A 84 8.74 -6.46 -18.24
C GLN A 84 7.74 -7.60 -18.48
N TRP A 85 7.29 -7.77 -19.72
CA TRP A 85 6.39 -8.85 -20.11
C TRP A 85 6.99 -10.24 -19.81
N CYS A 86 8.28 -10.45 -20.09
CA CYS A 86 8.96 -11.71 -19.81
C CYS A 86 8.97 -12.04 -18.31
N ILE A 87 9.27 -11.05 -17.46
CA ILE A 87 9.21 -11.19 -15.99
C ILE A 87 7.78 -11.51 -15.54
N GLU A 88 6.80 -10.74 -16.01
CA GLU A 88 5.38 -10.87 -15.62
C GLU A 88 4.77 -12.21 -16.07
N LYS A 89 5.01 -12.62 -17.32
CA LYS A 89 4.56 -13.92 -17.87
C LYS A 89 5.08 -15.09 -17.02
N ASN A 90 6.30 -14.97 -16.50
CA ASN A 90 6.94 -16.01 -15.70
C ASN A 90 6.63 -15.92 -14.20
N GLY A 91 5.61 -15.14 -13.80
CA GLY A 91 5.12 -15.06 -12.43
C GLY A 91 6.05 -14.28 -11.50
N PHE A 92 6.83 -13.35 -12.05
CA PHE A 92 7.58 -12.37 -11.27
C PHE A 92 6.94 -11.00 -11.44
N ILE A 93 7.04 -10.15 -10.42
CA ILE A 93 6.38 -8.84 -10.44
C ILE A 93 7.44 -7.76 -10.24
N LEU A 94 7.38 -6.74 -11.10
CA LEU A 94 8.22 -5.56 -10.98
C LEU A 94 7.62 -4.62 -9.94
N TYR A 95 8.38 -4.40 -8.88
CA TYR A 95 8.16 -3.34 -7.94
C TYR A 95 8.50 -1.99 -8.57
N ALA A 96 7.61 -1.00 -8.41
CA ALA A 96 7.57 0.26 -9.17
C ALA A 96 6.97 0.17 -10.58
N ASP A 97 5.90 -0.59 -10.75
CA ASP A 97 5.03 -0.41 -11.92
C ASP A 97 4.63 1.08 -12.03
N LYS A 98 4.88 1.65 -13.21
CA LYS A 98 4.44 3.00 -13.60
C LYS A 98 2.94 3.15 -13.31
N LYS A 99 2.16 2.08 -13.50
CA LYS A 99 0.72 2.05 -13.21
C LYS A 99 0.42 2.22 -11.73
N TYR A 100 1.19 1.62 -10.80
CA TYR A 100 0.99 1.84 -9.37
C TYR A 100 1.38 3.26 -8.95
N LYS A 101 2.44 3.82 -9.55
CA LYS A 101 2.82 5.22 -9.35
C LYS A 101 1.72 6.16 -9.81
N GLU A 102 1.21 5.93 -11.03
CA GLU A 102 0.09 6.69 -11.60
C GLU A 102 -1.18 6.53 -10.76
N TYR A 103 -1.45 5.33 -10.22
CA TYR A 103 -2.56 5.08 -9.30
C TYR A 103 -2.41 5.87 -8.00
N LEU A 104 -1.23 5.87 -7.38
CA LEU A 104 -0.97 6.64 -6.16
C LEU A 104 -1.02 8.14 -6.42
N GLN A 105 -0.48 8.63 -7.54
CA GLN A 105 -0.58 10.04 -7.96
C GLN A 105 -2.02 10.46 -8.24
N LYS A 106 -2.85 9.53 -8.71
CA LYS A 106 -4.29 9.73 -8.84
C LYS A 106 -4.98 9.77 -7.47
N LYS A 107 -4.53 8.98 -6.49
CA LYS A 107 -5.19 8.81 -5.19
C LYS A 107 -4.74 9.83 -4.14
N TYR A 108 -3.53 10.35 -4.26
CA TYR A 108 -2.90 11.24 -3.28
C TYR A 108 -2.21 12.41 -3.99
N ASP A 109 -2.45 13.62 -3.52
CA ASP A 109 -1.85 14.85 -4.07
C ASP A 109 -0.47 15.18 -3.48
N ASN A 110 -0.04 14.44 -2.45
CA ASN A 110 1.20 14.67 -1.73
C ASN A 110 2.31 13.67 -2.11
N GLN A 111 3.38 14.17 -2.73
CA GLN A 111 4.53 13.36 -3.14
C GLN A 111 5.19 12.62 -1.96
N LYS A 112 5.26 13.23 -0.77
CA LYS A 112 5.83 12.60 0.43
C LYS A 112 5.01 11.38 0.88
N THR A 113 3.68 11.45 0.73
CA THR A 113 2.78 10.31 1.00
C THR A 113 3.02 9.20 0.00
N ILE A 114 3.11 9.53 -1.30
CA ILE A 114 3.40 8.57 -2.37
C ILE A 114 4.73 7.85 -2.11
N ASP A 115 5.79 8.59 -1.77
CA ASP A 115 7.11 8.05 -1.49
C ASP A 115 7.09 7.12 -0.26
N THR A 116 6.26 7.42 0.75
CA THR A 116 6.07 6.61 1.95
C THR A 116 5.26 5.33 1.65
N TYR A 117 4.28 5.40 0.76
CA TYR A 117 3.56 4.21 0.26
C TYR A 117 4.51 3.27 -0.46
N TYR A 118 5.40 3.80 -1.29
CA TYR A 118 6.49 3.04 -1.89
C TYR A 118 7.39 2.44 -0.81
N SER A 119 8.11 3.26 -0.04
CA SER A 119 9.03 2.81 1.00
C SER A 119 8.48 1.65 1.84
N ASP A 120 7.23 1.76 2.29
CA ASP A 120 6.63 0.73 3.14
C ASP A 120 6.17 -0.51 2.35
N LEU A 121 5.65 -0.36 1.13
CA LEU A 121 5.36 -1.52 0.28
C LEU A 121 6.62 -2.36 0.02
N LYS A 122 7.76 -1.69 -0.20
CA LYS A 122 9.07 -2.33 -0.36
C LYS A 122 9.49 -3.12 0.89
N LYS A 123 9.34 -2.51 2.07
CA LYS A 123 9.58 -3.20 3.35
C LYS A 123 8.64 -4.40 3.51
N ALA A 124 7.37 -4.26 3.15
CA ALA A 124 6.38 -5.34 3.23
C ALA A 124 6.81 -6.55 2.42
N ILE A 125 7.14 -6.34 1.15
CA ILE A 125 7.54 -7.41 0.25
C ILE A 125 8.74 -8.15 0.81
N LYS A 126 9.74 -7.41 1.29
CA LYS A 126 10.94 -7.99 1.88
C LYS A 126 10.62 -8.85 3.11
N ILE A 127 9.79 -8.34 4.03
CA ILE A 127 9.41 -9.08 5.25
C ILE A 127 8.59 -10.31 4.91
N PHE A 128 7.60 -10.20 4.03
CA PHE A 128 6.73 -11.35 3.73
C PHE A 128 7.41 -12.40 2.85
N GLN A 129 8.32 -12.03 1.93
CA GLN A 129 9.12 -13.00 1.17
C GLN A 129 10.10 -13.79 2.04
N ASN A 130 10.50 -13.24 3.20
CA ASN A 130 11.35 -13.95 4.15
C ASN A 130 10.56 -15.01 4.98
N ILE A 131 9.24 -15.04 4.87
CA ILE A 131 8.42 -16.12 5.44
C ILE A 131 8.48 -17.35 4.51
N GLU A 132 8.88 -18.50 5.03
CA GLU A 132 9.17 -19.72 4.25
C GLU A 132 8.05 -20.11 3.27
N LYS A 133 6.79 -20.13 3.72
CA LYS A 133 5.62 -20.46 2.89
C LYS A 133 5.31 -19.45 1.78
N LEU A 134 5.92 -18.26 1.82
CA LEU A 134 5.73 -17.17 0.87
C LEU A 134 6.97 -16.91 0.00
N LYS A 135 8.10 -17.54 0.30
CA LYS A 135 9.40 -17.31 -0.35
C LYS A 135 9.37 -17.42 -1.88
N ASN A 136 8.54 -18.33 -2.38
CA ASN A 136 8.41 -18.61 -3.82
C ASN A 136 7.15 -18.02 -4.46
N LYS A 137 6.30 -17.35 -3.66
CA LYS A 137 5.04 -16.77 -4.11
C LYS A 137 5.28 -15.45 -4.83
N ASP A 138 4.41 -15.14 -5.78
CA ASP A 138 4.45 -13.84 -6.45
C ASP A 138 3.89 -12.72 -5.54
N LEU A 139 4.12 -11.46 -5.90
CA LEU A 139 3.66 -10.30 -5.12
C LEU A 139 2.15 -10.30 -4.87
N ASN A 140 1.34 -10.72 -5.85
CA ASN A 140 -0.12 -10.72 -5.72
C ASN A 140 -0.57 -11.79 -4.74
N GLU A 141 0.05 -12.96 -4.80
CA GLU A 141 -0.17 -14.05 -3.85
C GLU A 141 0.29 -13.65 -2.44
N ILE A 142 1.45 -13.01 -2.33
CA ILE A 142 1.94 -12.46 -1.07
C ILE A 142 0.93 -11.46 -0.53
N PHE A 143 0.50 -10.46 -1.32
CA PHE A 143 -0.45 -9.45 -0.88
C PHE A 143 -1.83 -10.01 -0.54
N LYS A 144 -2.30 -11.04 -1.26
CA LYS A 144 -3.51 -11.78 -0.89
C LYS A 144 -3.35 -12.48 0.45
N SER A 145 -2.22 -13.13 0.69
CA SER A 145 -1.91 -13.74 1.98
C SER A 145 -1.75 -12.70 3.09
N MET A 146 -1.23 -11.50 2.79
CA MET A 146 -1.22 -10.36 3.74
C MET A 146 -2.65 -9.91 4.06
N SER A 147 -3.51 -9.77 3.04
CA SER A 147 -4.86 -9.22 3.20
C SER A 147 -5.82 -10.19 3.90
N ASN A 148 -5.68 -11.49 3.63
CA ASN A 148 -6.60 -12.53 4.09
C ASN A 148 -6.24 -13.10 5.47
N SER A 149 -5.20 -12.55 6.12
CA SER A 149 -4.74 -13.03 7.43
C SER A 149 -4.16 -14.45 7.42
N ASP A 150 -3.72 -14.94 6.26
CA ASP A 150 -3.03 -16.24 6.12
C ASP A 150 -1.66 -16.26 6.83
N VAL A 151 -1.16 -15.07 7.19
CA VAL A 151 0.10 -14.85 7.89
C VAL A 151 -0.20 -14.35 9.30
N SER A 152 0.27 -15.09 10.31
CA SER A 152 0.10 -14.69 11.71
C SER A 152 1.06 -13.54 12.05
N PHE A 153 0.73 -12.79 13.10
CA PHE A 153 1.62 -11.75 13.60
C PHE A 153 2.96 -12.34 14.06
N GLU A 154 3.00 -13.57 14.62
CA GLU A 154 4.27 -14.18 15.02
C GLU A 154 5.17 -14.50 13.82
N GLU A 155 4.62 -14.98 12.71
CA GLU A 155 5.39 -15.26 11.49
C GLU A 155 5.98 -13.97 10.89
N TYR A 156 5.18 -12.90 10.88
CA TYR A 156 5.66 -11.57 10.48
C TYR A 156 6.72 -11.03 11.45
N ASP A 157 6.48 -11.13 12.76
CA ASP A 157 7.36 -10.58 13.79
C ASP A 157 8.73 -11.29 13.80
N LYS A 158 8.74 -12.61 13.59
CA LYS A 158 9.97 -13.38 13.39
C LYS A 158 10.73 -12.89 12.15
N SER A 159 10.03 -12.78 11.02
CA SER A 159 10.64 -12.38 9.75
C SER A 159 11.20 -10.95 9.77
N GLN A 160 10.48 -9.99 10.36
CA GLN A 160 10.97 -8.61 10.45
C GLN A 160 12.26 -8.53 11.29
N LYS A 161 12.33 -9.29 12.40
CA LYS A 161 13.49 -9.31 13.29
C LYS A 161 14.72 -9.93 12.62
N GLU A 162 14.55 -11.01 11.87
CA GLU A 162 15.62 -11.64 11.09
C GLU A 162 16.22 -10.67 10.06
N LEU A 163 15.40 -9.76 9.51
CA LEU A 163 15.85 -8.72 8.58
C LEU A 163 16.37 -7.45 9.27
N GLY A 164 16.43 -7.42 10.60
CA GLY A 164 16.89 -6.27 11.38
C GLY A 164 15.88 -5.12 11.49
N PHE A 165 14.61 -5.36 11.16
CA PHE A 165 13.52 -4.42 11.41
C PHE A 165 12.93 -4.62 12.81
N ASN A 166 12.41 -3.55 13.42
CA ASN A 166 11.79 -3.62 14.73
C ASN A 166 10.60 -2.64 14.82
N ASP A 167 9.55 -2.92 14.06
CA ASP A 167 8.36 -2.07 14.00
C ASP A 167 7.07 -2.89 14.02
N LYS A 168 6.49 -3.02 15.22
CA LYS A 168 5.24 -3.74 15.44
C LYS A 168 4.03 -3.01 14.83
N SER A 169 4.09 -1.68 14.70
CA SER A 169 3.01 -0.87 14.11
C SER A 169 2.95 -1.00 12.59
N LEU A 170 4.07 -1.40 11.98
CA LEU A 170 4.20 -1.57 10.56
C LEU A 170 3.27 -2.68 10.03
N PHE A 171 3.01 -3.76 10.77
CA PHE A 171 2.17 -4.88 10.28
C PHE A 171 0.79 -4.44 9.78
N ASN A 172 0.05 -3.66 10.59
CA ASN A 172 -1.28 -3.16 10.25
C ASN A 172 -1.23 -2.14 9.11
N THR A 173 -0.20 -1.29 9.12
CA THR A 173 0.07 -0.32 8.05
C THR A 173 0.31 -1.04 6.72
N LEU A 174 1.08 -2.13 6.73
CA LEU A 174 1.39 -2.94 5.56
C LEU A 174 0.17 -3.69 5.04
N LYS A 175 -0.68 -4.22 5.93
CA LYS A 175 -1.96 -4.85 5.54
C LYS A 175 -2.86 -3.87 4.77
N THR A 176 -2.92 -2.63 5.23
CA THR A 176 -3.67 -1.54 4.58
C THR A 176 -3.07 -1.17 3.21
N LYS A 177 -1.73 -1.09 3.12
CA LYS A 177 -1.01 -0.77 1.88
C LYS A 177 -1.11 -1.90 0.85
N ALA A 178 -1.05 -3.16 1.29
CA ALA A 178 -1.28 -4.34 0.47
C ALA A 178 -2.68 -4.34 -0.16
N LYS A 179 -3.71 -4.04 0.63
CA LYS A 179 -5.08 -3.89 0.13
C LYS A 179 -5.19 -2.81 -0.95
N THR A 180 -4.55 -1.66 -0.72
CA THR A 180 -4.49 -0.55 -1.69
C THR A 180 -3.82 -0.98 -3.00
N TYR A 181 -2.76 -1.80 -2.93
CA TYR A 181 -2.09 -2.33 -4.13
C TYR A 181 -2.97 -3.34 -4.90
N LEU A 182 -3.67 -4.23 -4.19
CA LEU A 182 -4.61 -5.18 -4.81
C LEU A 182 -5.80 -4.46 -5.48
N GLU A 183 -6.27 -3.35 -4.92
CA GLU A 183 -7.27 -2.47 -5.54
C GLU A 183 -6.75 -1.88 -6.86
N ALA A 184 -5.52 -1.37 -6.87
CA ALA A 184 -4.91 -0.80 -8.07
C ALA A 184 -4.81 -1.82 -9.22
N ILE A 185 -4.46 -3.08 -8.92
CA ILE A 185 -4.42 -4.15 -9.93
C ILE A 185 -5.81 -4.47 -10.47
N LYS A 186 -6.82 -4.52 -9.61
CA LYS A 186 -8.21 -4.78 -10.03
C LYS A 186 -8.74 -3.68 -10.97
N GLU A 187 -8.42 -2.41 -10.68
CA GLU A 187 -8.77 -1.28 -11.56
C GLU A 187 -8.08 -1.39 -12.92
N ASN A 188 -6.81 -1.83 -12.96
CA ASN A 188 -6.07 -2.04 -14.20
C ASN A 188 -6.64 -3.19 -15.06
N ASN A 189 -6.98 -4.33 -14.44
CA ASN A 189 -7.54 -5.48 -15.18
C ASN A 189 -8.93 -5.21 -15.78
N ASN A 190 -9.68 -4.26 -15.21
CA ASN A 190 -10.97 -3.82 -15.75
C ASN A 190 -10.80 -2.80 -16.89
N THR A 191 -9.67 -2.09 -16.97
CA THR A 191 -9.40 -1.12 -18.04
C THR A 191 -8.81 -1.79 -19.30
N ASP A 192 -8.03 -2.87 -19.15
CA ASP A 192 -7.46 -3.62 -20.28
C ASP A 192 -8.48 -4.51 -21.03
N LYS A 193 -9.70 -4.71 -20.51
CA LYS A 193 -10.78 -5.48 -21.19
C LYS A 193 -11.67 -4.64 -22.12
N ASN A 194 -11.54 -3.32 -22.10
CA ASN A 194 -12.42 -2.39 -22.83
C ASN A 194 -11.70 -1.59 -23.92
N GLN A 195 -10.57 -2.07 -24.44
CA GLN A 195 -9.88 -1.42 -25.55
C GLN A 195 -9.97 -2.26 -26.82
N ASP A 196 -11.17 -2.30 -27.38
CA ASP A 196 -11.41 -2.33 -28.83
C ASP A 196 -12.71 -1.56 -29.06
N GLY A 197 -12.64 -0.42 -29.74
CA GLY A 197 -13.79 0.35 -30.21
C GLY A 197 -14.09 1.64 -29.45
N ASP A 198 -13.64 2.73 -30.08
CA ASP A 198 -14.21 4.08 -30.12
C ASP A 198 -14.33 4.95 -28.86
N ASP A 199 -14.04 6.23 -29.11
CA ASP A 199 -14.20 7.39 -28.25
C ASP A 199 -15.45 7.32 -27.37
N GLU A 200 -15.26 7.16 -26.07
CA GLU A 200 -15.89 7.97 -25.02
C GLU A 200 -15.31 7.62 -23.64
N MET A 201 -14.79 8.64 -22.94
CA MET A 201 -14.34 8.50 -21.55
C MET A 201 -15.48 7.97 -20.65
N PRO A 202 -15.29 6.86 -19.89
CA PRO A 202 -16.16 6.60 -18.76
C PRO A 202 -15.66 7.43 -17.57
N LYS A 203 -16.37 8.53 -17.28
CA LYS A 203 -16.32 9.20 -15.98
C LYS A 203 -16.87 8.24 -14.92
N ASN A 204 -16.05 7.78 -13.98
CA ASN A 204 -16.54 7.24 -12.72
C ASN A 204 -15.89 8.05 -11.57
N PRO A 205 -16.66 8.78 -10.75
CA PRO A 205 -16.10 9.75 -9.81
C PRO A 205 -15.47 9.01 -8.63
N LYS A 206 -14.16 9.24 -8.42
CA LYS A 206 -13.53 9.02 -7.10
C LYS A 206 -14.33 9.82 -6.08
N GLN A 207 -14.84 9.13 -5.07
CA GLN A 207 -15.52 9.82 -3.98
C GLN A 207 -14.58 10.01 -2.82
N THR A 208 -13.91 11.16 -2.87
CA THR A 208 -13.23 11.75 -1.74
C THR A 208 -14.25 12.58 -0.98
N GLN A 209 -14.67 12.13 0.20
CA GLN A 209 -15.42 13.00 1.12
C GLN A 209 -14.49 14.18 1.48
N PRO A 210 -14.97 15.44 1.46
CA PRO A 210 -14.15 16.57 1.86
C PRO A 210 -13.68 16.40 3.31
N LEU A 211 -12.39 16.65 3.57
CA LEU A 211 -11.75 16.44 4.88
C LEU A 211 -12.37 17.31 6.00
N ASN A 212 -12.82 18.51 5.65
CA ASN A 212 -13.45 19.45 6.58
C ASN A 212 -14.88 19.73 6.09
N GLN A 213 -15.86 19.19 6.80
CA GLN A 213 -17.28 19.32 6.46
C GLN A 213 -18.03 20.12 7.52
N ILE A 214 -18.81 21.12 7.07
CA ILE A 214 -19.72 21.87 7.92
C ILE A 214 -21.14 21.51 7.52
N LEU A 215 -21.88 20.87 8.41
CA LEU A 215 -23.32 20.68 8.27
C LEU A 215 -24.01 21.99 8.73
N TYR A 216 -24.70 22.68 7.83
CA TYR A 216 -25.40 23.94 8.11
C TYR A 216 -26.89 23.83 7.80
N GLY A 217 -27.70 24.66 8.47
CA GLY A 217 -29.15 24.69 8.27
C GLY A 217 -29.93 25.08 9.54
N PRO A 218 -31.26 25.24 9.45
CA PRO A 218 -32.12 25.65 10.57
C PRO A 218 -31.99 24.75 11.81
N PRO A 219 -32.28 25.25 13.03
CA PRO A 219 -32.34 24.40 14.23
C PRO A 219 -33.36 23.26 14.04
N GLY A 220 -33.10 22.09 14.66
CA GLY A 220 -33.98 20.92 14.54
C GLY A 220 -33.79 20.04 13.30
N THR A 221 -32.90 20.40 12.37
CA THR A 221 -32.64 19.62 11.12
C THR A 221 -31.69 18.43 11.29
N GLY A 222 -31.47 17.96 12.52
CA GLY A 222 -30.67 16.75 12.77
C GLY A 222 -29.17 16.87 12.47
N LYS A 223 -28.60 18.07 12.33
CA LYS A 223 -27.15 18.27 12.06
C LYS A 223 -26.26 17.50 13.05
N THR A 224 -26.49 17.68 14.34
CA THR A 224 -25.77 16.97 15.42
C THR A 224 -26.00 15.46 15.35
N TYR A 225 -27.21 15.04 15.00
CA TYR A 225 -27.54 13.62 14.81
C TYR A 225 -26.73 13.03 13.65
N ASN A 226 -26.64 13.72 12.52
CA ASN A 226 -25.91 13.26 11.34
C ASN A 226 -24.40 13.32 11.50
N THR A 227 -23.88 14.10 12.47
CA THR A 227 -22.43 14.20 12.72
C THR A 227 -21.84 12.84 13.11
N ILE A 228 -22.62 12.01 13.81
CA ILE A 228 -22.27 10.63 14.15
C ILE A 228 -21.99 9.80 12.89
N ASN A 229 -22.89 9.86 11.90
CA ASN A 229 -22.75 9.10 10.66
C ASN A 229 -21.52 9.57 9.88
N LYS A 230 -21.32 10.90 9.81
CA LYS A 230 -20.15 11.48 9.13
C LYS A 230 -18.83 11.09 9.80
N ALA A 231 -18.78 11.04 11.12
CA ALA A 231 -17.58 10.55 11.82
C ALA A 231 -17.28 9.08 11.46
N LEU A 232 -18.30 8.22 11.42
CA LEU A 232 -18.11 6.81 11.06
C LEU A 232 -17.81 6.61 9.57
N GLU A 233 -18.36 7.43 8.66
CA GLU A 233 -17.96 7.46 7.24
C GLU A 233 -16.46 7.70 7.08
N VAL A 234 -15.88 8.58 7.92
CA VAL A 234 -14.43 8.85 7.93
C VAL A 234 -13.65 7.67 8.50
N ILE A 235 -14.06 7.15 9.67
CA ILE A 235 -13.39 5.99 10.32
C ILE A 235 -13.35 4.78 9.38
N TYR A 236 -14.48 4.46 8.74
CA TYR A 236 -14.60 3.29 7.86
C TYR A 236 -14.24 3.57 6.40
N ASN A 237 -13.99 4.84 6.05
CA ASN A 237 -13.80 5.30 4.68
C ASN A 237 -14.89 4.73 3.73
N CYS A 238 -16.15 5.02 4.06
CA CYS A 238 -17.32 4.51 3.36
C CYS A 238 -18.41 5.58 3.19
N ARG A 239 -19.52 5.24 2.51
CA ARG A 239 -20.72 6.09 2.49
C ARG A 239 -21.65 5.74 3.64
N GLU A 240 -22.56 6.66 3.95
CA GLU A 240 -23.58 6.50 4.99
C GLU A 240 -24.33 5.16 4.92
N ASN A 241 -24.77 4.77 3.72
CA ASN A 241 -25.52 3.53 3.50
C ASN A 241 -24.70 2.26 3.77
N ASP A 242 -23.36 2.36 3.75
CA ASP A 242 -22.46 1.23 3.93
C ASP A 242 -22.02 1.08 5.40
N ILE A 243 -22.32 2.05 6.28
CA ILE A 243 -21.84 2.08 7.67
C ILE A 243 -22.20 0.79 8.40
N LEU A 244 -23.45 0.34 8.33
CA LEU A 244 -23.90 -0.85 9.06
C LEU A 244 -23.18 -2.12 8.60
N GLN A 245 -22.97 -2.28 7.28
CA GLN A 245 -22.21 -3.41 6.76
C GLN A 245 -20.75 -3.34 7.24
N LYS A 246 -20.14 -2.15 7.23
CA LYS A 246 -18.77 -1.96 7.74
C LYS A 246 -18.65 -2.29 9.22
N ILE A 247 -19.64 -1.93 10.03
CA ILE A 247 -19.70 -2.28 11.45
C ILE A 247 -19.81 -3.79 11.62
N GLN A 248 -20.63 -4.47 10.82
CA GLN A 248 -20.74 -5.94 10.88
C GLN A 248 -19.42 -6.62 10.53
N ASP A 249 -18.70 -6.12 9.53
CA ASP A 249 -17.40 -6.64 9.10
C ASP A 249 -16.26 -6.29 10.07
N ASP A 250 -16.45 -5.32 10.98
CA ASP A 250 -15.41 -4.82 11.90
C ASP A 250 -15.18 -5.79 13.06
N THR A 251 -14.02 -6.45 13.07
CA THR A 251 -13.65 -7.43 14.11
C THR A 251 -13.40 -6.82 15.49
N ASN A 252 -13.23 -5.49 15.58
CA ASN A 252 -13.00 -4.81 16.86
C ASN A 252 -14.30 -4.52 17.63
N ILE A 253 -15.44 -4.51 16.92
CA ILE A 253 -16.75 -4.31 17.52
C ILE A 253 -17.26 -5.67 18.03
N SER A 254 -17.66 -5.72 19.30
CA SER A 254 -18.17 -6.95 19.90
C SER A 254 -19.45 -7.44 19.22
N GLN A 255 -19.65 -8.75 19.20
CA GLN A 255 -20.85 -9.33 18.61
C GLN A 255 -22.13 -8.85 19.32
N GLU A 256 -22.05 -8.63 20.64
CA GLU A 256 -23.15 -8.06 21.43
C GLU A 256 -23.61 -6.69 20.91
N LEU A 257 -22.69 -5.85 20.44
CA LEU A 257 -23.03 -4.57 19.82
C LEU A 257 -23.65 -4.74 18.44
N LYS A 258 -23.25 -5.77 17.69
CA LYS A 258 -23.76 -6.07 16.35
C LYS A 258 -25.16 -6.71 16.37
N ASP A 259 -25.51 -7.40 17.46
CA ASP A 259 -26.78 -8.11 17.60
C ASP A 259 -27.93 -7.19 18.09
N ILE A 260 -27.66 -5.91 18.33
CA ILE A 260 -28.69 -4.91 18.67
C ILE A 260 -29.66 -4.77 17.50
N LYS A 261 -30.97 -4.81 17.79
CA LYS A 261 -32.01 -4.74 16.74
C LYS A 261 -32.15 -3.36 16.12
N ASP A 262 -31.86 -2.30 16.87
CA ASP A 262 -31.97 -0.93 16.40
C ASP A 262 -30.64 -0.49 15.76
N GLU A 263 -30.66 -0.31 14.45
CA GLU A 263 -29.52 0.16 13.64
C GLU A 263 -28.93 1.49 14.15
N ARG A 264 -29.78 2.39 14.63
CA ARG A 264 -29.33 3.68 15.14
C ARG A 264 -28.65 3.52 16.49
N GLU A 265 -29.12 2.60 17.32
CA GLU A 265 -28.45 2.27 18.57
C GLU A 265 -27.06 1.65 18.32
N ILE A 266 -26.94 0.76 17.33
CA ILE A 266 -25.65 0.21 16.89
C ILE A 266 -24.67 1.34 16.54
N VAL A 267 -25.08 2.21 15.60
CA VAL A 267 -24.25 3.32 15.12
C VAL A 267 -23.81 4.24 16.25
N LYS A 268 -24.70 4.54 17.21
CA LYS A 268 -24.35 5.35 18.39
C LYS A 268 -23.34 4.68 19.30
N LYS A 269 -23.50 3.38 19.59
CA LYS A 269 -22.57 2.67 20.46
C LYS A 269 -21.19 2.51 19.82
N VAL A 270 -21.14 2.28 18.51
CA VAL A 270 -19.87 2.25 17.77
C VAL A 270 -19.20 3.63 17.78
N PHE A 271 -19.97 4.70 17.65
CA PHE A 271 -19.43 6.06 17.80
C PHE A 271 -18.84 6.30 19.19
N GLU A 272 -19.55 5.93 20.27
CA GLU A 272 -19.00 6.05 21.63
C GLU A 272 -17.76 5.17 21.84
N TYR A 273 -17.72 3.97 21.26
CA TYR A 273 -16.54 3.11 21.27
C TYR A 273 -15.32 3.81 20.65
N TYR A 274 -15.47 4.42 19.47
CA TYR A 274 -14.37 5.15 18.82
C TYR A 274 -13.98 6.45 19.53
N LYS A 275 -14.91 7.03 20.29
CA LYS A 275 -14.65 8.15 21.18
C LYS A 275 -13.86 7.74 22.43
N GLU A 276 -14.19 6.61 23.04
CA GLU A 276 -13.42 6.03 24.15
C GLU A 276 -12.00 5.64 23.73
N LEU A 277 -11.81 5.24 22.47
CA LEU A 277 -10.48 5.00 21.88
C LEU A 277 -9.70 6.28 21.55
N GLY A 278 -10.31 7.46 21.68
CA GLY A 278 -9.70 8.74 21.32
C GLY A 278 -9.54 8.96 19.80
N GLN A 279 -10.22 8.17 18.97
CA GLN A 279 -10.23 8.39 17.51
C GLN A 279 -11.29 9.42 17.08
N ILE A 280 -12.26 9.69 17.95
CA ILE A 280 -13.28 10.71 17.77
C ILE A 280 -13.30 11.57 19.03
N GLU A 281 -13.16 12.89 18.88
CA GLU A 281 -13.39 13.83 19.97
C GLU A 281 -14.60 14.71 19.60
N PHE A 282 -15.50 14.94 20.56
CA PHE A 282 -16.69 15.76 20.34
C PHE A 282 -16.60 17.06 21.14
N VAL A 283 -16.40 18.17 20.42
CA VAL A 283 -16.28 19.50 21.01
C VAL A 283 -17.45 20.40 20.61
N THR A 284 -17.82 21.32 21.49
CA THR A 284 -18.83 22.35 21.22
C THR A 284 -18.21 23.72 21.44
N PHE A 285 -18.20 24.56 20.40
CA PHE A 285 -17.68 25.92 20.53
C PHE A 285 -18.66 26.83 21.28
N HIS A 286 -18.11 27.68 22.13
CA HIS A 286 -18.77 28.81 22.77
C HIS A 286 -17.96 30.09 22.52
N GLN A 287 -18.55 31.27 22.69
CA GLN A 287 -17.89 32.55 22.36
C GLN A 287 -16.56 32.79 23.09
N SER A 288 -16.37 32.17 24.26
CA SER A 288 -15.13 32.23 25.03
C SER A 288 -14.14 31.08 24.71
N TYR A 289 -14.36 30.28 23.67
CA TYR A 289 -13.49 29.14 23.34
C TYR A 289 -12.30 29.68 22.54
N GLY A 290 -11.11 29.60 23.13
CA GLY A 290 -9.90 30.19 22.60
C GLY A 290 -8.95 29.16 21.96
N TYR A 291 -7.83 29.69 21.49
CA TYR A 291 -6.74 28.89 20.93
C TYR A 291 -6.11 27.96 21.98
N GLU A 292 -6.01 28.44 23.21
CA GLU A 292 -5.38 27.73 24.32
C GLU A 292 -6.14 26.46 24.71
N GLU A 293 -7.45 26.44 24.52
CA GLU A 293 -8.27 25.24 24.75
C GLU A 293 -8.33 24.29 23.56
N PHE A 294 -8.09 24.74 22.32
CA PHE A 294 -8.29 23.93 21.10
C PHE A 294 -7.01 23.43 20.44
N VAL A 295 -5.90 24.18 20.52
CA VAL A 295 -4.67 23.87 19.80
C VAL A 295 -3.54 23.55 20.77
N GLU A 296 -3.17 24.53 21.60
CA GLU A 296 -2.17 24.35 22.64
C GLU A 296 -2.27 25.45 23.70
N GLY A 297 -2.18 25.07 24.96
CA GLY A 297 -2.35 25.98 26.08
C GLY A 297 -1.39 25.70 27.23
N ILE A 298 -1.10 26.74 28.01
CA ILE A 298 -0.32 26.63 29.24
C ILE A 298 -1.31 26.37 30.38
N ARG A 299 -1.22 25.21 31.03
CA ARG A 299 -2.05 24.89 32.20
C ARG A 299 -1.21 24.72 33.46
N ALA A 300 -1.75 25.23 34.57
CA ALA A 300 -1.18 25.02 35.89
C ALA A 300 -1.43 23.59 36.36
N ASP A 301 -0.37 22.91 36.80
CA ASP A 301 -0.39 21.63 37.48
C ASP A 301 -0.28 21.87 38.99
N LEU A 302 -1.26 21.35 39.73
CA LEU A 302 -1.44 21.54 41.17
C LEU A 302 -0.94 20.34 42.00
N GLY A 303 -0.26 19.36 41.38
CA GLY A 303 0.09 18.08 42.01
C GLY A 303 1.20 18.10 43.07
N SER A 304 1.91 19.20 43.24
CA SER A 304 2.96 19.36 44.27
C SER A 304 2.88 20.79 44.79
N GLY A 305 3.18 21.06 46.07
CA GLY A 305 2.93 22.34 46.75
C GLY A 305 3.40 23.65 46.08
N ASP A 306 4.18 23.57 45.00
CA ASP A 306 4.49 24.67 44.09
C ASP A 306 3.76 24.51 42.74
N ILE A 307 3.13 25.60 42.26
CA ILE A 307 2.43 25.64 40.96
C ILE A 307 3.46 25.48 39.83
N LYS A 308 3.27 24.47 38.97
CA LYS A 308 4.05 24.27 37.74
C LYS A 308 3.18 24.55 36.53
N TYR A 309 3.76 25.14 35.48
CA TYR A 309 3.05 25.40 34.24
C TYR A 309 3.54 24.46 33.15
N ASN A 310 2.63 23.64 32.61
CA ASN A 310 2.93 22.70 31.55
C ASN A 310 2.23 23.12 30.26
N ARG A 311 2.92 22.96 29.13
CA ARG A 311 2.32 23.10 27.80
C ARG A 311 1.56 21.81 27.48
N LEU A 312 0.27 21.94 27.22
CA LEU A 312 -0.58 20.84 26.76
C LEU A 312 -0.94 21.07 25.30
N ILE A 313 -0.87 20.00 24.51
CA ILE A 313 -1.33 19.96 23.12
C ILE A 313 -2.75 19.38 23.15
N GLY A 314 -3.68 20.07 22.49
CA GLY A 314 -5.10 19.69 22.40
C GLY A 314 -5.37 18.50 21.50
#